data_AF-A0A973JN84-F1
#
_entry.id   AF-A0A973JN84-F1
#
_cell.length_a   1.000
_cell.length_b   1.000
_cell.length_c   1.000
_cell.angle_alpha   90.00
_cell.angle_beta   90.00
_cell.angle_gamma   90.00
#
_symmetry.space_group_name_H-M   'P 1'
#
loop_
_entity.id
_entity.type
_entity.pdbx_description
1 polymer ?
#
loop_
_entity_poly.entity_id
_entity_poly.type
_entity_poly.pdbx_seq_one_letter_code
_entity_poly.pdbx_strand_id
1 'polypeptide(L)'
;MRQFFLTKIRLSYYFIIVFFIYVAVVSFIPTFKFEGGALTLFSVNSFLYGFYISPILAGQKARIEEIHKVVRAEANAIFAMALVDAKLPDKFQDNIDVMIMDYLKEMVDHRSKAAGEKEYEKMINYCVHYKGEYQAEVDKFLEKLIANQQNRTTFAMQMGNKVYSNEWMVTVILFTITLSFILMMDAGKGYVYKLLAALLCTGLTMLLIILAKMSTLTHKKAKQIWDPYHKLIDSHFYRID
;
A
#
# COMPACT_ATOMS: atom_id res chain seq x y z
N MET A 1 -10.64 -10.78 -11.35
CA MET A 1 -10.09 -11.99 -10.67
C MET A 1 -8.78 -11.75 -9.90
N ARG A 2 -7.75 -11.07 -10.44
CA ARG A 2 -6.46 -10.83 -9.73
C ARG A 2 -6.56 -10.11 -8.37
N GLN A 3 -7.54 -9.22 -8.18
CA GLN A 3 -7.74 -8.50 -6.91
C GLN A 3 -8.37 -9.37 -5.81
N PHE A 4 -9.14 -10.41 -6.13
CA PHE A 4 -9.96 -11.11 -5.13
C PHE A 4 -9.13 -12.00 -4.19
N PHE A 5 -8.14 -12.71 -4.74
CA PHE A 5 -7.27 -13.57 -3.94
C PHE A 5 -6.38 -12.73 -3.00
N LEU A 6 -5.73 -11.68 -3.49
CA LEU A 6 -4.77 -10.89 -2.72
C LEU A 6 -5.40 -9.99 -1.65
N THR A 7 -6.70 -9.70 -1.70
CA THR A 7 -7.37 -8.73 -0.78
C THR A 7 -8.09 -9.36 0.42
N LYS A 8 -8.58 -10.60 0.30
CA LYS A 8 -9.42 -11.24 1.34
C LYS A 8 -8.74 -12.36 2.13
N ILE A 9 -7.83 -13.12 1.51
CA ILE A 9 -7.26 -14.31 2.15
C ILE A 9 -6.15 -13.90 3.14
N ARG A 10 -6.25 -14.37 4.40
CA ARG A 10 -5.24 -14.14 5.44
C ARG A 10 -3.90 -14.76 5.03
N LEU A 11 -2.80 -14.12 5.42
CA LEU A 11 -1.46 -14.59 5.09
C LEU A 11 -1.20 -16.03 5.61
N SER A 12 -1.84 -16.42 6.71
CA SER A 12 -1.76 -17.77 7.28
C SER A 12 -2.30 -18.85 6.35
N TYR A 13 -3.39 -18.59 5.61
CA TYR A 13 -3.94 -19.56 4.66
C TYR A 13 -3.00 -19.76 3.46
N TYR A 14 -2.40 -18.68 2.97
CA TYR A 14 -1.38 -18.77 1.92
C TYR A 14 -0.21 -19.64 2.36
N PHE A 15 0.27 -19.45 3.59
CA PHE A 15 1.36 -20.27 4.14
C PHE A 15 1.00 -21.76 4.12
N ILE A 16 -0.17 -22.14 4.67
CA ILE A 16 -0.58 -23.54 4.75
C ILE A 16 -0.73 -24.16 3.36
N ILE A 17 -1.42 -23.48 2.44
CA ILE A 17 -1.66 -23.97 1.08
C ILE A 17 -0.33 -24.15 0.34
N VAL A 18 0.51 -23.13 0.35
CA VAL A 18 1.81 -23.14 -0.34
C VAL A 18 2.74 -24.19 0.27
N PHE A 19 2.70 -24.38 1.59
CA PHE A 19 3.47 -25.41 2.27
C PHE A 19 3.09 -26.82 1.80
N PHE A 20 1.80 -27.17 1.80
CA PHE A 20 1.36 -28.48 1.33
C PHE A 20 1.66 -28.70 -0.16
N ILE A 21 1.53 -27.66 -0.99
CA ILE A 21 1.94 -27.72 -2.40
C ILE A 21 3.43 -28.06 -2.49
N TYR A 22 4.30 -27.36 -1.76
CA TYR A 22 5.74 -27.64 -1.83
C TYR A 22 6.14 -28.99 -1.22
N VAL A 23 5.45 -29.47 -0.18
CA VAL A 23 5.66 -30.82 0.34
C VAL A 23 5.36 -31.86 -0.75
N ALA A 24 4.25 -31.70 -1.48
CA ALA A 24 3.93 -32.58 -2.61
C ALA A 24 4.99 -32.45 -3.72
N VAL A 25 5.29 -31.23 -4.16
CA VAL A 25 6.24 -30.96 -5.24
C VAL A 25 7.63 -31.53 -4.94
N VAL A 26 8.20 -31.27 -3.76
CA VAL A 26 9.51 -31.81 -3.35
C VAL A 26 9.51 -33.34 -3.22
N SER A 27 8.34 -33.94 -3.02
CA SER A 27 8.22 -35.40 -2.96
C SER A 27 8.26 -36.07 -4.33
N PHE A 28 7.81 -35.38 -5.38
CA PHE A 28 7.73 -35.92 -6.76
C PHE A 28 8.81 -35.40 -7.70
N ILE A 29 9.40 -34.23 -7.44
CA ILE A 29 10.46 -33.69 -8.29
C ILE A 29 11.75 -34.51 -8.15
N PRO A 30 12.40 -34.91 -9.26
CA PRO A 30 13.70 -35.56 -9.21
C PRO A 30 14.77 -34.59 -8.70
N THR A 31 15.57 -35.07 -7.74
CA THR A 31 16.67 -34.32 -7.13
C THR A 31 18.01 -34.72 -7.76
N PHE A 32 18.89 -33.74 -7.93
CA PHE A 32 20.23 -33.92 -8.48
C PHE A 32 21.27 -33.36 -7.51
N LYS A 33 22.45 -33.98 -7.48
CA LYS A 33 23.61 -33.40 -6.80
C LYS A 33 24.17 -32.30 -7.68
N PHE A 34 24.19 -31.08 -7.16
CA PHE A 34 24.81 -29.96 -7.87
C PHE A 34 26.33 -30.03 -7.76
N GLU A 35 26.98 -29.87 -8.91
CA GLU A 35 28.43 -29.67 -8.99
C GLU A 35 28.80 -28.26 -8.48
N GLY A 36 30.09 -28.05 -8.22
CA GLY A 36 30.61 -26.79 -7.65
C GLY A 36 30.13 -25.54 -8.39
N GLY A 37 30.11 -25.57 -9.73
CA GLY A 37 29.63 -24.44 -10.55
C GLY A 37 28.16 -24.12 -10.33
N ALA A 38 27.29 -25.13 -10.24
CA ALA A 38 25.86 -24.93 -9.99
C ALA A 38 25.61 -24.39 -8.57
N LEU A 39 26.37 -24.84 -7.57
CA LEU A 39 26.31 -24.29 -6.21
C LEU A 39 26.76 -22.83 -6.15
N THR A 40 27.81 -22.46 -6.90
CA THR A 40 28.25 -21.06 -7.01
C THR A 40 27.15 -20.19 -7.64
N LEU A 41 26.53 -20.64 -8.73
CA LEU A 41 25.41 -19.91 -9.36
C LEU A 41 24.22 -19.75 -8.42
N PHE A 42 23.88 -20.79 -7.65
CA PHE A 42 22.83 -20.71 -6.64
C PHE A 42 23.15 -19.68 -5.55
N SER A 43 24.39 -19.67 -5.05
CA SER A 43 24.84 -18.72 -4.03
C SER A 43 24.78 -17.27 -4.53
N VAL A 44 25.32 -17.01 -5.72
CA VAL A 44 25.28 -15.69 -6.36
C VAL A 44 23.83 -15.24 -6.60
N ASN A 45 22.98 -16.12 -7.13
CA ASN A 45 21.57 -15.80 -7.38
C ASN A 45 20.81 -15.52 -6.08
N SER A 46 21.04 -16.31 -5.03
CA SER A 46 20.39 -16.10 -3.72
C SER A 46 20.83 -14.78 -3.08
N PHE A 47 22.11 -14.44 -3.20
CA PHE A 47 22.63 -13.14 -2.77
C PHE A 47 21.99 -12.00 -3.55
N LEU A 48 21.97 -12.07 -4.88
CA LEU A 48 21.33 -11.06 -5.74
C LEU A 48 19.84 -10.93 -5.44
N TYR A 49 19.13 -12.03 -5.23
CA TYR A 49 17.72 -12.03 -4.83
C TYR A 49 17.53 -11.26 -3.52
N GLY A 50 18.32 -11.57 -2.49
CA GLY A 50 18.29 -10.86 -1.21
C GLY A 50 18.61 -9.36 -1.35
N PHE A 51 19.65 -9.05 -2.13
CA PHE A 51 20.08 -7.68 -2.41
C PHE A 51 19.00 -6.86 -3.13
N TYR A 52 18.29 -7.44 -4.10
CA TYR A 52 17.22 -6.77 -4.84
C TYR A 52 15.92 -6.66 -4.02
N ILE A 53 15.51 -7.72 -3.33
CA ILE A 53 14.20 -7.74 -2.66
C ILE A 53 14.19 -6.86 -1.40
N SER A 54 15.32 -6.76 -0.69
CA SER A 54 15.40 -6.04 0.59
C SER A 54 15.07 -4.54 0.47
N PRO A 55 15.71 -3.76 -0.44
CA PRO A 55 15.36 -2.35 -0.65
C PRO A 55 13.92 -2.15 -1.12
N ILE A 56 13.40 -3.03 -1.99
CA ILE A 56 12.02 -2.93 -2.48
C ILE A 56 11.03 -3.15 -1.33
N LEU A 57 11.24 -4.17 -0.50
CA LEU A 57 10.42 -4.42 0.68
C LEU A 57 10.46 -3.24 1.66
N ALA A 58 11.66 -2.71 1.95
CA ALA A 58 11.84 -1.58 2.84
C ALA A 58 11.14 -0.31 2.29
N GLY A 59 11.31 -0.02 1.00
CA GLY A 59 10.68 1.10 0.32
C GLY A 59 9.14 1.00 0.33
N GLN A 60 8.57 -0.19 0.08
CA GLN A 60 7.12 -0.38 0.14
C GLN A 60 6.57 -0.26 1.57
N LYS A 61 7.33 -0.69 2.59
CA LYS A 61 6.95 -0.47 3.99
C LYS A 61 6.97 1.02 4.33
N ALA A 62 8.04 1.73 4.00
CA ALA A 62 8.18 3.16 4.24
C ALA A 62 7.08 3.96 3.52
N ARG A 63 6.76 3.59 2.28
CA ARG A 63 5.65 4.16 1.52
C ARG A 63 4.31 4.02 2.25
N ILE A 64 3.99 2.84 2.78
CA ILE A 64 2.74 2.62 3.54
C ILE A 64 2.69 3.52 4.78
N GLU A 65 3.80 3.65 5.50
CA GLU A 65 3.91 4.48 6.70
C GLU A 65 3.78 5.98 6.35
N GLU A 66 4.39 6.43 5.26
CA GLU A 66 4.28 7.82 4.80
C GLU A 66 2.86 8.14 4.30
N ILE A 67 2.21 7.25 3.55
CA ILE A 67 0.81 7.45 3.15
C ILE A 67 -0.07 7.59 4.38
N HIS A 68 0.11 6.74 5.40
CA HIS A 68 -0.66 6.84 6.64
C HIS A 68 -0.43 8.18 7.35
N LYS A 69 0.82 8.64 7.43
CA LYS A 69 1.17 9.94 8.02
C LYS A 69 0.51 11.09 7.27
N VAL A 70 0.57 11.07 5.93
CA VAL A 70 0.00 12.12 5.07
C VAL A 70 -1.52 12.13 5.17
N VAL A 71 -2.19 10.98 5.12
CA VAL A 71 -3.65 10.89 5.26
C VAL A 71 -4.10 11.44 6.61
N ARG A 72 -3.36 11.16 7.70
CA ARG A 72 -3.64 11.75 9.01
C ARG A 72 -3.41 13.26 9.02
N ALA A 73 -2.31 13.75 8.44
CA ALA A 73 -2.03 15.18 8.36
C ALA A 73 -3.11 15.92 7.56
N GLU A 74 -3.57 15.32 6.47
CA GLU A 74 -4.67 15.85 5.67
C GLU A 74 -6.01 15.82 6.41
N ALA A 75 -6.35 14.72 7.07
CA ALA A 75 -7.54 14.65 7.92
C ALA A 75 -7.52 15.77 8.99
N ASN A 76 -6.38 16.00 9.64
CA ASN A 76 -6.22 17.08 10.62
C ASN A 76 -6.42 18.47 9.99
N ALA A 77 -5.89 18.68 8.78
CA ALA A 77 -6.07 19.94 8.07
C ALA A 77 -7.55 20.17 7.69
N ILE A 78 -8.25 19.13 7.24
CA ILE A 78 -9.68 19.15 6.92
C ILE A 78 -10.52 19.43 8.16
N PHE A 79 -10.22 18.80 9.28
CA PHE A 79 -10.86 19.11 10.56
C PHE A 79 -10.64 20.58 10.96
N ALA A 80 -9.41 21.08 10.83
CA ALA A 80 -9.11 22.48 11.11
C ALA A 80 -9.80 23.46 10.14
N MET A 81 -10.10 23.02 8.91
CA MET A 81 -10.90 23.77 7.93
C MET A 81 -12.38 23.79 8.33
N ALA A 82 -12.95 22.65 8.72
CA ALA A 82 -14.32 22.56 9.23
C ALA A 82 -14.56 23.42 10.49
N LEU A 83 -13.56 23.54 11.37
CA LEU A 83 -13.64 24.45 12.54
C LEU A 83 -13.65 25.95 12.17
N VAL A 84 -13.08 26.32 11.02
CA VAL A 84 -13.18 27.69 10.50
C VAL A 84 -14.56 27.89 9.87
N ASP A 85 -15.03 26.89 9.13
CA ASP A 85 -16.33 26.89 8.48
C ASP A 85 -17.50 27.01 9.46
N ALA A 86 -17.42 26.39 10.64
CA ALA A 86 -18.40 26.50 11.71
C ALA A 86 -18.62 27.94 12.27
N LYS A 87 -17.85 28.93 11.82
CA LYS A 87 -18.02 30.35 12.15
C LYS A 87 -18.77 31.13 11.06
N LEU A 88 -19.02 30.52 9.92
CA LEU A 88 -19.78 31.09 8.80
C LEU A 88 -21.29 30.90 9.04
N PRO A 89 -22.14 31.67 8.34
CA PRO A 89 -23.58 31.46 8.38
C PRO A 89 -23.97 30.07 7.87
N ASP A 90 -25.04 29.51 8.41
CA ASP A 90 -25.54 28.15 8.12
C ASP A 90 -25.55 27.81 6.61
N LYS A 91 -26.04 28.73 5.76
CA LYS A 91 -26.11 28.51 4.30
C LYS A 91 -24.74 28.37 3.63
N PHE A 92 -23.71 29.05 4.16
CA PHE A 92 -22.34 28.95 3.66
C PHE A 92 -21.66 27.69 4.18
N GLN A 93 -21.86 27.41 5.47
CA GLN A 93 -21.37 26.23 6.14
C GLN A 93 -21.87 24.96 5.44
N ASP A 94 -23.18 24.85 5.18
CA ASP A 94 -23.77 23.71 4.49
C ASP A 94 -23.11 23.41 3.13
N ASN A 95 -22.75 24.45 2.37
CA ASN A 95 -22.10 24.28 1.07
C ASN A 95 -20.66 23.77 1.21
N ILE A 96 -19.90 24.32 2.16
CA ILE A 96 -18.50 23.93 2.38
C ILE A 96 -18.44 22.52 2.98
N ASP A 97 -19.30 22.20 3.96
CA ASP A 97 -19.43 20.88 4.56
C ASP A 97 -19.75 19.81 3.50
N VAL A 98 -20.66 20.10 2.56
CA VAL A 98 -20.95 19.18 1.44
C VAL A 98 -19.72 18.99 0.55
N MET A 99 -18.98 20.05 0.18
CA MET A 99 -17.78 19.92 -0.64
C MET A 99 -16.66 19.13 0.06
N ILE A 100 -16.46 19.35 1.36
CA ILE A 100 -15.49 18.58 2.16
C ILE A 100 -15.92 17.11 2.23
N MET A 101 -17.22 16.86 2.44
CA MET A 101 -17.77 15.51 2.53
C MET A 101 -17.62 14.75 1.21
N ASP A 102 -17.94 15.38 0.09
CA ASP A 102 -17.79 14.81 -1.25
C ASP A 102 -16.32 14.53 -1.55
N TYR A 103 -15.42 15.44 -1.15
CA TYR A 103 -13.98 15.20 -1.23
C TYR A 103 -13.53 13.97 -0.46
N LEU A 104 -13.92 13.84 0.82
CA LEU A 104 -13.54 12.72 1.67
C LEU A 104 -14.10 11.39 1.16
N LYS A 105 -15.35 11.37 0.70
CA LYS A 105 -15.97 10.18 0.09
C LYS A 105 -15.21 9.74 -1.14
N GLU A 106 -14.89 10.67 -2.04
CA GLU A 106 -14.09 10.39 -3.23
C GLU A 106 -12.72 9.80 -2.90
N MET A 107 -12.05 10.31 -1.85
CA MET A 107 -10.78 9.77 -1.37
C MET A 107 -10.91 8.34 -0.85
N VAL A 108 -11.96 8.05 -0.07
CA VAL A 108 -12.21 6.74 0.54
C VAL A 108 -12.66 5.70 -0.47
N ASP A 109 -13.47 6.07 -1.46
CA ASP A 109 -14.05 5.15 -2.43
C ASP A 109 -13.06 4.78 -3.54
N HIS A 110 -12.35 5.77 -4.11
CA HIS A 110 -11.46 5.53 -5.24
C HIS A 110 -10.05 5.12 -4.84
N ARG A 111 -9.54 5.58 -3.67
CA ARG A 111 -8.23 5.20 -3.11
C ARG A 111 -7.10 5.26 -4.13
N SER A 112 -7.09 6.32 -4.95
CA SER A 112 -6.18 6.47 -6.08
C SER A 112 -5.40 7.77 -6.01
N LYS A 113 -4.34 7.89 -6.81
CA LYS A 113 -3.47 9.08 -6.85
C LYS A 113 -4.21 10.38 -7.18
N ALA A 114 -5.32 10.30 -7.92
CA ALA A 114 -6.10 11.44 -8.40
C ALA A 114 -7.48 11.51 -7.72
N ALA A 115 -7.71 10.72 -6.66
CA ALA A 115 -8.98 10.73 -5.95
C ALA A 115 -9.23 12.14 -5.36
N GLY A 116 -10.49 12.59 -5.45
CA GLY A 116 -10.93 13.87 -4.90
C GLY A 116 -10.23 15.13 -5.48
N GLU A 117 -9.45 15.05 -6.55
CA GLU A 117 -8.77 16.22 -7.14
C GLU A 117 -9.75 17.23 -7.70
N LYS A 118 -10.77 16.75 -8.42
CA LYS A 118 -11.86 17.58 -8.93
C LYS A 118 -12.64 18.27 -7.80
N GLU A 119 -12.98 17.54 -6.74
CA GLU A 119 -13.75 18.10 -5.62
C GLU A 119 -12.95 19.17 -4.87
N TYR A 120 -11.63 19.00 -4.78
CA TYR A 120 -10.76 19.97 -4.15
C TYR A 120 -10.51 21.21 -4.99
N GLU A 121 -10.41 21.05 -6.31
CA GLU A 121 -10.39 22.17 -7.23
C GLU A 121 -11.71 22.97 -7.18
N LYS A 122 -12.86 22.29 -7.03
CA LYS A 122 -14.15 22.96 -6.80
C LYS A 122 -14.13 23.78 -5.52
N MET A 123 -13.59 23.24 -4.41
CA MET A 123 -13.45 24.00 -3.16
C MET A 123 -12.59 25.25 -3.34
N ILE A 124 -11.43 25.13 -4.00
CA ILE A 124 -10.58 26.29 -4.30
C ILE A 124 -11.33 27.32 -5.16
N ASN A 125 -11.99 26.87 -6.23
CA ASN A 125 -12.74 27.74 -7.12
C ASN A 125 -13.88 28.46 -6.40
N TYR A 126 -14.58 27.77 -5.49
CA TYR A 126 -15.63 28.36 -4.66
C TYR A 126 -15.09 29.49 -3.80
N CYS A 127 -13.97 29.27 -3.10
CA CYS A 127 -13.36 30.29 -2.25
C CYS A 127 -12.80 31.48 -3.04
N VAL A 128 -12.16 31.24 -4.18
CA VAL A 128 -11.56 32.30 -5.02
C VAL A 128 -12.61 33.21 -5.66
N HIS A 129 -13.77 32.67 -6.05
CA HIS A 129 -14.83 33.44 -6.69
C HIS A 129 -15.83 34.05 -5.71
N TYR A 130 -15.68 33.75 -4.42
CA TYR A 130 -16.50 34.37 -3.38
C TYR A 130 -16.22 35.87 -3.30
N LYS A 131 -17.29 36.66 -3.15
CA LYS A 131 -17.27 38.14 -3.03
C LYS A 131 -18.35 38.62 -2.06
N GLY A 132 -18.53 37.91 -0.96
CA GLY A 132 -19.57 38.21 0.03
C GLY A 132 -19.04 38.91 1.28
N GLU A 133 -19.91 39.12 2.26
CA GLU A 133 -19.60 39.82 3.51
C GLU A 133 -18.56 39.08 4.38
N TYR A 134 -18.47 37.76 4.26
CA TYR A 134 -17.57 36.90 5.04
C TYR A 134 -16.23 36.60 4.33
N GLN A 135 -15.74 37.53 3.50
CA GLN A 135 -14.55 37.31 2.69
C GLN A 135 -13.34 36.92 3.53
N ALA A 136 -13.16 37.53 4.69
CA ALA A 136 -12.01 37.28 5.57
C ALA A 136 -11.99 35.84 6.12
N GLU A 137 -13.14 35.27 6.44
CA GLU A 137 -13.28 33.88 6.89
C GLU A 137 -13.04 32.90 5.74
N VAL A 138 -13.56 33.20 4.55
CA VAL A 138 -13.34 32.40 3.33
C VAL A 138 -11.88 32.44 2.89
N ASP A 139 -11.20 33.58 3.01
CA ASP A 139 -9.77 33.70 2.72
C ASP A 139 -8.94 32.87 3.70
N LYS A 140 -9.29 32.85 5.00
CA LYS A 140 -8.66 31.96 5.99
C LYS A 140 -8.86 30.48 5.67
N PHE A 141 -10.05 30.13 5.17
CA PHE A 141 -10.32 28.77 4.71
C PHE A 141 -9.48 28.42 3.47
N LEU A 142 -9.40 29.33 2.50
CA LEU A 142 -8.58 29.20 1.30
C LEU A 142 -7.08 29.04 1.63
N GLU A 143 -6.55 29.82 2.57
CA GLU A 143 -5.18 29.68 3.04
C GLU A 143 -4.90 28.26 3.58
N LYS A 144 -5.84 27.70 4.35
CA LYS A 144 -5.74 26.32 4.86
C LYS A 144 -5.84 25.28 3.74
N LEU A 145 -6.73 25.48 2.76
CA LEU A 145 -6.83 24.64 1.56
C LEU A 145 -5.51 24.63 0.77
N ILE A 146 -4.94 25.81 0.52
CA ILE A 146 -3.67 25.93 -0.21
C ILE A 146 -2.54 25.27 0.57
N ALA A 147 -2.46 25.48 1.88
CA ALA A 147 -1.46 24.81 2.73
C ALA A 147 -1.60 23.28 2.69
N ASN A 148 -2.84 22.75 2.66
CA ASN A 148 -3.08 21.32 2.58
C ASN A 148 -2.80 20.71 1.18
N GLN A 149 -2.63 21.53 0.13
CA GLN A 149 -2.20 21.06 -1.19
C GLN A 149 -0.85 20.34 -1.16
N GLN A 150 0.03 20.70 -0.22
CA GLN A 150 1.30 19.99 -0.02
C GLN A 150 1.08 18.54 0.47
N ASN A 151 0.13 18.32 1.38
CA ASN A 151 -0.24 16.97 1.83
C ASN A 151 -0.80 16.17 0.66
N ARG A 152 -1.70 16.76 -0.12
CA ARG A 152 -2.26 16.13 -1.33
C ARG A 152 -1.21 15.72 -2.36
N THR A 153 -0.27 16.61 -2.65
CA THR A 153 0.81 16.35 -3.61
C THR A 153 1.68 15.20 -3.11
N THR A 154 2.00 15.20 -1.81
CA THR A 154 2.75 14.12 -1.18
C THR A 154 1.98 12.80 -1.23
N PHE A 155 0.67 12.83 -0.96
CA PHE A 155 -0.21 11.67 -1.08
C PHE A 155 -0.20 11.09 -2.49
N ALA A 156 -0.41 11.93 -3.51
CA ALA A 156 -0.41 11.50 -4.91
C ALA A 156 0.93 10.88 -5.33
N MET A 157 2.04 11.49 -4.90
CA MET A 157 3.39 10.98 -5.13
C MET A 157 3.60 9.61 -4.49
N GLN A 158 3.25 9.44 -3.22
CA GLN A 158 3.41 8.16 -2.51
C GLN A 158 2.45 7.09 -3.04
N MET A 159 1.23 7.44 -3.43
CA MET A 159 0.29 6.53 -4.07
C MET A 159 0.78 6.06 -5.45
N GLY A 160 1.52 6.92 -6.17
CA GLY A 160 2.17 6.62 -7.45
C GLY A 160 3.44 5.78 -7.35
N ASN A 161 4.15 5.82 -6.22
CA ASN A 161 5.45 5.16 -6.02
C ASN A 161 5.35 3.63 -5.81
N LYS A 162 4.74 2.93 -6.77
CA LYS A 162 4.64 1.46 -6.76
C LYS A 162 5.93 0.85 -7.29
N VAL A 163 6.20 -0.40 -6.89
CA VAL A 163 7.26 -1.22 -7.49
C VAL A 163 7.11 -1.23 -9.00
N TYR A 164 8.16 -0.84 -9.71
CA TYR A 164 8.13 -0.69 -11.16
C TYR A 164 8.08 -2.06 -11.86
N SER A 165 7.59 -2.08 -13.10
CA SER A 165 7.43 -3.35 -13.84
C SER A 165 8.76 -4.08 -14.10
N ASN A 166 9.84 -3.32 -14.29
CA ASN A 166 11.20 -3.85 -14.45
C ASN A 166 11.71 -4.49 -13.13
N GLU A 167 11.47 -3.85 -11.98
CA GLU A 167 11.83 -4.40 -10.67
C GLU A 167 11.09 -5.71 -10.37
N TRP A 168 9.81 -5.79 -10.74
CA TRP A 168 9.03 -7.03 -10.66
C TRP A 168 9.61 -8.13 -11.55
N MET A 169 9.99 -7.79 -12.79
CA MET A 169 10.59 -8.76 -13.71
C MET A 169 11.88 -9.36 -13.13
N VAL A 170 12.79 -8.51 -12.66
CA VAL A 170 14.06 -8.95 -12.05
C VAL A 170 13.79 -9.81 -10.81
N THR A 171 12.88 -9.36 -9.93
CA THR A 171 12.54 -10.09 -8.71
C THR A 171 11.96 -11.48 -9.01
N VAL A 172 11.07 -11.59 -9.99
CA VAL A 172 10.44 -12.87 -10.38
C VAL A 172 11.45 -13.81 -11.03
N ILE A 173 12.36 -13.30 -11.86
CA ILE A 173 13.42 -14.12 -12.47
C ILE A 173 14.33 -14.69 -11.36
N LEU A 174 14.86 -13.82 -10.49
CA LEU A 174 15.74 -14.24 -9.39
C LEU A 174 15.03 -15.21 -8.44
N PHE A 175 13.75 -14.96 -8.13
CA PHE A 175 12.91 -15.85 -7.34
C PHE A 175 12.75 -17.23 -7.99
N THR A 176 12.43 -17.27 -9.28
CA THR A 176 12.20 -18.53 -10.03
C THR A 176 13.48 -19.37 -10.08
N ILE A 177 14.62 -18.73 -10.33
CA ILE A 177 15.93 -19.40 -10.31
C ILE A 177 16.20 -19.96 -8.91
N THR A 178 16.06 -19.14 -7.86
CA THR A 178 16.30 -19.56 -6.45
C THR A 178 15.42 -20.75 -6.08
N LEU A 179 14.13 -20.68 -6.41
CA LEU A 179 13.16 -21.72 -6.12
C LEU A 179 13.52 -23.03 -6.85
N SER A 180 13.88 -22.93 -8.13
CA SER A 180 14.25 -24.11 -8.94
C SER A 180 15.45 -24.83 -8.37
N PHE A 181 16.50 -24.10 -7.95
CA PHE A 181 17.66 -24.70 -7.29
C PHE A 181 17.26 -25.43 -6.00
N ILE A 182 16.45 -24.82 -5.13
CA ILE A 182 16.03 -25.46 -3.88
C ILE A 182 15.20 -26.73 -4.14
N LEU A 183 14.31 -26.71 -5.12
CA LEU A 183 13.46 -27.85 -5.46
C LEU A 183 14.25 -29.03 -6.06
N MET A 184 15.31 -28.75 -6.82
CA MET A 184 16.10 -29.77 -7.51
C MET A 184 17.32 -30.23 -6.72
N MET A 185 17.68 -29.56 -5.61
CA MET A 185 18.86 -29.89 -4.82
C MET A 185 18.68 -31.21 -4.05
N ASP A 186 19.59 -32.17 -4.26
CA ASP A 186 19.72 -33.33 -3.38
C ASP A 186 20.39 -32.92 -2.06
N ALA A 187 19.57 -32.51 -1.08
CA ALA A 187 20.00 -32.19 0.28
C ALA A 187 20.10 -33.42 1.20
N GLY A 188 19.90 -34.63 0.67
CA GLY A 188 19.91 -35.89 1.42
C GLY A 188 18.57 -36.64 1.37
N LYS A 189 18.63 -37.97 1.54
CA LYS A 189 17.47 -38.88 1.41
C LYS A 189 16.46 -38.82 2.56
N GLY A 190 16.74 -38.05 3.62
CA GLY A 190 15.88 -37.97 4.80
C GLY A 190 14.62 -37.13 4.57
N TYR A 191 13.48 -37.57 5.10
CA TYR A 191 12.22 -36.80 5.09
C TYR A 191 12.36 -35.39 5.70
N VAL A 192 13.27 -35.23 6.66
CA VAL A 192 13.59 -33.94 7.29
C VAL A 192 14.10 -32.92 6.25
N TYR A 193 14.99 -33.33 5.35
CA TYR A 193 15.54 -32.42 4.33
C TYR A 193 14.49 -32.01 3.31
N LYS A 194 13.58 -32.92 2.93
CA LYS A 194 12.43 -32.59 2.07
C LYS A 194 11.49 -31.58 2.72
N LEU A 195 11.23 -31.75 4.02
CA LEU A 195 10.40 -30.81 4.79
C LEU A 195 11.08 -29.44 4.91
N LEU A 196 12.38 -29.39 5.16
CA LEU A 196 13.16 -28.15 5.19
C LEU A 196 13.15 -27.45 3.83
N ALA A 197 13.35 -28.18 2.72
CA ALA A 197 13.28 -27.62 1.37
C ALA A 197 11.88 -27.05 1.07
N ALA A 198 10.82 -27.77 1.43
CA ALA A 198 9.45 -27.27 1.30
C ALA A 198 9.19 -26.01 2.15
N LEU A 199 9.74 -25.96 3.37
CA LEU A 199 9.62 -24.80 4.25
C LEU A 199 10.38 -23.59 3.70
N LEU A 200 11.59 -23.78 3.14
CA LEU A 200 12.34 -22.72 2.47
C LEU A 200 11.61 -22.17 1.24
N CYS A 201 11.10 -23.06 0.37
CA CYS A 201 10.30 -22.67 -0.80
C CYS A 201 9.05 -21.89 -0.38
N THR A 202 8.39 -22.33 0.69
CA THR A 202 7.25 -21.63 1.27
C THR A 202 7.67 -20.25 1.75
N GLY A 203 8.74 -20.13 2.55
CA GLY A 203 9.24 -18.86 3.05
C GLY A 203 9.55 -17.86 1.92
N LEU A 204 10.26 -18.28 0.88
CA LEU A 204 10.56 -17.45 -0.28
C LEU A 204 9.31 -16.99 -1.02
N THR A 205 8.36 -17.90 -1.23
CA THR A 205 7.09 -17.58 -1.90
C THR A 205 6.27 -16.60 -1.06
N MET A 206 6.29 -16.76 0.26
CA MET A 206 5.61 -15.86 1.19
C MET A 206 6.22 -14.46 1.16
N LEU A 207 7.54 -14.32 1.04
CA LEU A 207 8.18 -13.01 0.85
C LEU A 207 7.64 -12.30 -0.40
N LEU A 208 7.52 -13.01 -1.52
CA LEU A 208 6.98 -12.46 -2.76
C LEU A 208 5.49 -12.07 -2.63
N ILE A 209 4.69 -12.90 -1.95
CA ILE A 209 3.27 -12.60 -1.66
C ILE A 209 3.14 -11.38 -0.75
N ILE A 210 3.97 -11.26 0.29
CA ILE A 210 3.99 -10.10 1.19
C ILE A 210 4.34 -8.85 0.39
N LEU A 211 5.38 -8.90 -0.45
CA LEU A 211 5.77 -7.79 -1.31
C LEU A 211 4.62 -7.36 -2.23
N ALA A 212 3.94 -8.32 -2.86
CA ALA A 212 2.80 -8.05 -3.73
C ALA A 212 1.64 -7.39 -2.97
N LYS A 213 1.35 -7.86 -1.75
CA LYS A 213 0.32 -7.27 -0.87
C LYS A 213 0.68 -5.87 -0.38
N MET A 214 1.95 -5.59 -0.10
CA MET A 214 2.40 -4.25 0.26
C MET A 214 2.33 -3.29 -0.92
N SER A 215 2.81 -3.72 -2.09
CA SER A 215 2.77 -2.94 -3.34
C SER A 215 1.34 -2.54 -3.74
N THR A 216 0.39 -3.47 -3.56
CA THR A 216 -1.04 -3.27 -3.87
C THR A 216 -1.86 -2.66 -2.74
N LEU A 217 -1.24 -2.27 -1.61
CA LEU A 217 -1.92 -1.68 -0.44
C LEU A 217 -3.05 -2.56 0.12
N THR A 218 -2.97 -3.88 -0.04
CA THR A 218 -3.99 -4.82 0.49
C THR A 218 -3.64 -5.36 1.87
N HIS A 219 -2.43 -5.04 2.35
CA HIS A 219 -1.95 -5.42 3.67
C HIS A 219 -2.79 -4.80 4.79
N LYS A 220 -2.86 -5.45 5.97
CA LYS A 220 -3.69 -5.01 7.11
C LYS A 220 -3.44 -3.54 7.48
N LYS A 221 -2.16 -3.14 7.58
CA LYS A 221 -1.75 -1.75 7.84
C LYS A 221 -2.22 -0.76 6.75
N ALA A 222 -2.29 -1.21 5.49
CA ALA A 222 -2.70 -0.36 4.38
C ALA A 222 -4.23 -0.14 4.34
N LYS A 223 -5.03 -1.04 4.94
CA LYS A 223 -6.47 -0.82 5.12
C LYS A 223 -6.76 0.27 6.15
N GLN A 224 -5.96 0.33 7.22
CA GLN A 224 -6.11 1.31 8.30
C GLN A 224 -5.70 2.73 7.92
N ILE A 225 -5.04 2.91 6.77
CA ILE A 225 -4.66 4.23 6.25
C ILE A 225 -5.88 5.15 6.15
N TRP A 226 -7.04 4.61 5.79
CA TRP A 226 -8.24 5.38 5.50
C TRP A 226 -9.11 5.64 6.73
N ASP A 227 -8.78 5.05 7.89
CA ASP A 227 -9.56 5.17 9.11
C ASP A 227 -9.77 6.65 9.54
N PRO A 228 -8.77 7.55 9.42
CA PRO A 228 -8.97 8.98 9.75
C PRO A 228 -10.06 9.65 8.91
N TYR A 229 -10.15 9.35 7.61
CA TYR A 229 -11.21 9.90 6.76
C TYR A 229 -12.58 9.31 7.10
N HIS A 230 -12.66 7.99 7.37
CA HIS A 230 -13.93 7.38 7.79
C HIS A 230 -14.43 8.01 9.09
N LYS A 231 -13.56 8.24 10.08
CA LYS A 231 -13.94 8.91 11.33
C LYS A 231 -14.43 10.33 11.13
N LEU A 232 -13.81 11.10 10.22
CA LEU A 232 -14.29 12.45 9.90
C LEU A 232 -15.66 12.44 9.23
N ILE A 233 -15.88 11.51 8.30
CA ILE A 233 -17.18 11.33 7.65
C ILE A 233 -18.24 10.92 8.68
N ASP A 234 -17.97 9.87 9.45
CA ASP A 234 -18.92 9.28 10.42
C ASP A 234 -19.25 10.23 11.57
N SER A 235 -18.29 11.06 11.97
CA SER A 235 -18.49 12.05 13.02
C SER A 235 -18.99 13.39 12.50
N HIS A 236 -19.26 13.55 11.20
CA HIS A 236 -19.60 14.86 10.61
C HIS A 236 -18.67 15.98 11.09
N PHE A 237 -17.36 15.71 11.02
CA PHE A 237 -16.30 16.64 11.44
C PHE A 237 -16.26 16.98 12.94
N TYR A 238 -16.99 16.27 13.82
CA TYR A 238 -16.93 16.50 15.26
C TYR A 238 -15.71 15.86 15.92
N ARG A 239 -15.12 14.81 15.35
CA ARG A 239 -13.97 14.07 15.94
C ARG A 239 -13.03 13.50 14.88
N ILE A 240 -11.77 13.33 15.27
CA ILE A 240 -10.71 12.74 14.41
C ILE A 240 -10.09 11.46 15.00
N ASP A 241 -10.40 11.14 16.26
CA ASP A 241 -9.88 10.01 17.04
C ASP A 241 -10.98 9.04 17.50
#